data_AF-A0A158JWM8-F1
#
_entry.id   AF-A0A158JWM8-F1
#
_cell.length_a   1.000
_cell.length_b   1.000
_cell.length_c   1.000
_cell.angle_alpha   90.00
_cell.angle_beta   90.00
_cell.angle_gamma   90.00
#
_symmetry.space_group_name_H-M   'P 1'
#
loop_
_entity.id
_entity.type
_entity.pdbx_description
1 polymer ?
#
loop_
_entity_poly.entity_id
_entity_poly.type
_entity_poly.pdbx_seq_one_letter_code
_entity_poly.pdbx_strand_id
1 'polypeptide(L)'
;MSLQIHLALAACRRMGCGNSHQFNELLRVLYITHHLQEMGFGSLPLQVYAPAELALNIALAGAKREQLWLVDAATASLLEQILTKYKTD
;
A
#
# COMPACT_ATOMS: atom_id res chain seq x y z
N MET A 1 -7.37 11.06 -2.67
CA MET A 1 -6.04 10.41 -2.75
C MET A 1 -5.37 10.71 -4.09
N SER A 2 -4.04 10.90 -4.10
CA SER A 2 -3.28 11.38 -5.27
C SER A 2 -2.98 10.28 -6.30
N LEU A 3 -2.97 10.64 -7.60
CA LEU A 3 -2.53 9.82 -8.75
C LEU A 3 -1.18 9.12 -8.49
N GLN A 4 -0.27 9.76 -7.77
CA GLN A 4 1.05 9.22 -7.42
C GLN A 4 0.96 7.86 -6.72
N ILE A 5 -0.02 7.67 -5.82
CA ILE A 5 -0.19 6.43 -5.08
C ILE A 5 -0.71 5.31 -6.00
N HIS A 6 -1.62 5.65 -6.91
CA HIS A 6 -2.11 4.68 -7.91
C HIS A 6 -0.98 4.25 -8.87
N LEU A 7 -0.11 5.17 -9.28
CA LEU A 7 1.07 4.85 -10.09
C LEU A 7 2.08 4.00 -9.32
N ALA A 8 2.32 4.29 -8.04
CA ALA A 8 3.17 3.48 -7.19
C ALA A 8 2.65 2.03 -7.09
N LEU A 9 1.35 1.86 -6.89
CA LEU A 9 0.73 0.54 -6.83
C LEU A 9 0.83 -0.20 -8.17
N ALA A 10 0.56 0.50 -9.28
CA ALA A 10 0.68 -0.07 -10.62
C ALA A 10 2.13 -0.51 -10.94
N ALA A 11 3.12 0.29 -10.56
CA ALA A 11 4.53 -0.05 -10.75
C ALA A 11 4.95 -1.26 -9.91
N CYS A 12 4.58 -1.29 -8.63
CA CYS A 12 4.90 -2.39 -7.73
C CYS A 12 4.11 -3.68 -8.00
N ARG A 13 3.16 -3.71 -8.95
CA ARG A 13 2.49 -4.94 -9.41
C ARG A 13 3.27 -5.69 -10.49
N ARG A 14 4.26 -5.04 -11.11
CA ARG A 14 4.99 -5.59 -12.25
C ARG A 14 6.47 -5.70 -11.89
N MET A 15 7.02 -6.90 -12.04
CA MET A 15 8.42 -7.18 -11.79
C MET A 15 9.32 -6.21 -12.59
N GLY A 16 10.27 -5.58 -11.89
CA GLY A 16 11.23 -4.64 -12.48
C GLY A 16 10.69 -3.23 -12.77
N CYS A 17 9.41 -2.94 -12.50
CA CYS A 17 8.84 -1.60 -12.69
C CYS A 17 8.79 -0.76 -11.41
N GLY A 18 8.69 -1.42 -10.25
CA GLY A 18 8.69 -0.77 -8.94
C GLY A 18 10.09 -0.35 -8.48
N ASN A 19 10.14 0.64 -7.60
CA ASN A 19 11.36 1.04 -6.88
C ASN A 19 11.09 1.37 -5.42
N SER A 20 12.16 1.63 -4.65
CA SER A 20 12.08 1.96 -3.21
C SER A 20 11.21 3.17 -2.92
N HIS A 21 11.25 4.19 -3.80
CA HIS A 21 10.44 5.39 -3.63
C HIS A 21 8.95 5.07 -3.75
N GLN A 22 8.53 4.39 -4.81
CA GLN A 22 7.13 3.98 -5.01
C GLN A 22 6.65 3.05 -3.89
N PHE A 23 7.48 2.10 -3.47
CA PHE A 23 7.14 1.21 -2.36
C PHE A 23 6.96 1.97 -1.04
N ASN A 24 7.81 2.97 -0.77
CA ASN A 24 7.67 3.84 0.39
C ASN A 24 6.40 4.70 0.34
N GLU A 25 5.95 5.13 -0.85
CA GLU A 25 4.64 5.79 -0.98
C GLU A 25 3.48 4.87 -0.59
N LEU A 26 3.57 3.57 -0.91
CA LEU A 26 2.56 2.57 -0.48
C LEU A 26 2.54 2.36 1.03
N LEU A 27 3.72 2.30 1.67
CA LEU A 27 3.81 2.24 3.13
C LEU A 27 3.25 3.52 3.77
N ARG A 28 3.62 4.69 3.23
CA ARG A 28 3.17 5.98 3.77
C ARG A 28 1.65 6.11 3.70
N VAL A 29 1.03 5.78 2.56
CA VAL A 29 -0.43 5.88 2.45
C VAL A 29 -1.12 4.89 3.39
N LEU A 30 -0.58 3.69 3.59
CA LEU A 30 -1.14 2.73 4.54
C LEU A 30 -1.13 3.29 5.97
N TYR A 31 -0.01 3.86 6.41
CA TYR A 31 0.09 4.48 7.74
C TYR A 31 -0.84 5.69 7.90
N ILE A 32 -0.89 6.58 6.91
CA ILE A 32 -1.78 7.75 6.95
C ILE A 32 -3.23 7.32 7.06
N THR A 33 -3.65 6.36 6.23
CA THR A 33 -5.04 5.90 6.21
C THR A 33 -5.41 5.09 7.45
N HIS A 34 -4.47 4.34 8.03
CA HIS A 34 -4.64 3.72 9.33
C HIS A 34 -4.90 4.78 10.41
N HIS A 35 -4.05 5.79 10.48
CA HIS A 35 -4.18 6.85 11.47
C HIS A 35 -5.49 7.64 11.32
N LEU A 36 -5.89 7.97 10.09
CA LEU A 36 -7.18 8.59 9.82
C LEU A 36 -8.35 7.71 10.29
N GLN A 37 -8.24 6.39 10.12
CA GLN A 37 -9.26 5.45 10.59
C GLN A 37 -9.33 5.40 12.12
N GLU A 38 -8.19 5.40 12.82
CA GLU A 38 -8.13 5.45 14.30
C GLU A 38 -8.80 6.73 14.84
N MET A 39 -8.68 7.84 14.11
CA MET A 39 -9.32 9.11 14.42
C MET A 39 -10.81 9.17 14.02
N GLY A 40 -11.34 8.13 13.37
CA GLY A 40 -12.74 8.06 12.94
C GLY A 40 -13.07 8.72 11.59
N PHE A 41 -12.07 9.10 10.80
CA PHE A 41 -12.26 9.74 9.49
C PHE A 41 -12.46 8.77 8.32
N GLY A 42 -12.37 7.46 8.56
CA GLY A 42 -12.52 6.44 7.52
C GLY A 42 -13.71 5.49 7.77
N SER A 43 -14.03 4.68 6.76
CA SER A 43 -15.15 3.73 6.79
C SER A 43 -14.73 2.26 6.80
N LEU A 44 -13.43 1.96 6.88
CA LEU A 44 -12.91 0.59 6.87
C LEU A 44 -12.72 0.05 8.28
N PRO A 45 -13.01 -1.23 8.53
CA PRO A 45 -12.62 -1.85 9.79
C PRO A 45 -11.09 -1.77 9.97
N LEU A 46 -10.62 -1.39 11.17
CA LEU A 46 -9.18 -1.35 11.49
C LEU A 46 -8.47 -2.69 11.22
N GLN A 47 -9.23 -3.80 11.29
CA GLN A 47 -8.76 -5.15 10.99
C GLN A 47 -8.25 -5.34 9.55
N VAL A 48 -8.59 -4.44 8.62
CA VAL A 48 -8.11 -4.47 7.23
C VAL A 48 -6.64 -4.03 7.12
N TYR A 49 -6.15 -3.22 8.06
CA TYR A 49 -4.81 -2.62 7.98
C TYR A 49 -3.70 -3.57 8.39
N ALA A 50 -3.91 -4.37 9.45
CA ALA A 50 -2.87 -5.28 9.93
C ALA A 50 -2.42 -6.33 8.89
N PRO A 51 -3.31 -6.98 8.11
CA PRO A 51 -2.91 -7.86 7.01
C PRO A 51 -2.14 -7.13 5.91
N ALA A 52 -2.55 -5.90 5.56
CA ALA A 52 -1.88 -5.10 4.54
C ALA A 52 -0.47 -4.67 4.99
N GLU A 53 -0.32 -4.28 6.26
CA GLU A 53 0.97 -3.92 6.85
C GLU A 53 1.92 -5.11 6.90
N LEU A 54 1.44 -6.26 7.38
CA LEU A 54 2.22 -7.50 7.41
C LEU A 54 2.73 -7.86 6.01
N ALA A 55 1.86 -7.84 5.02
CA ALA A 55 2.23 -8.22 3.66
C ALA A 55 3.21 -7.23 3.02
N LEU A 56 3.05 -5.92 3.23
CA LEU A 56 4.04 -4.94 2.79
C LEU A 56 5.38 -5.10 3.50
N ASN A 57 5.41 -5.47 4.79
CA ASN A 57 6.65 -5.72 5.51
C ASN A 57 7.38 -6.97 4.98
N ILE A 58 6.66 -8.03 4.64
CA ILE A 58 7.22 -9.22 3.99
C ILE A 58 7.81 -8.85 2.63
N ALA A 59 7.07 -8.11 1.81
CA ALA A 59 7.53 -7.63 0.51
C ALA A 59 8.76 -6.72 0.63
N LEU A 60 8.82 -5.83 1.64
CA LEU A 60 9.97 -4.98 1.92
C LEU A 60 11.21 -5.81 2.30
N ALA A 61 11.04 -6.85 3.12
CA ALA A 61 12.13 -7.74 3.50
C ALA A 61 12.69 -8.50 2.27
N GLY A 62 11.81 -8.94 1.37
CA GLY A 62 12.20 -9.51 0.07
C GLY A 62 12.93 -8.50 -0.82
N ALA A 63 12.38 -7.30 -0.97
CA ALA A 63 12.95 -6.23 -1.79
C ALA A 63 14.37 -5.85 -1.35
N LYS A 64 14.65 -5.81 -0.05
CA LYS A 64 16.00 -5.53 0.47
C LYS A 64 17.03 -6.60 0.08
N ARG A 65 16.62 -7.86 -0.04
CA ARG A 65 17.50 -8.98 -0.40
C ARG A 65 17.68 -9.11 -1.91
N GLU A 66 16.58 -8.99 -2.65
CA GLU A 66 16.50 -9.36 -4.06
C GLU A 66 16.47 -8.14 -5.00
N GLN A 67 16.40 -6.92 -4.45
CA GLN A 67 16.18 -5.67 -5.21
C GLN A 67 14.89 -5.69 -6.05
N LEU A 68 13.91 -6.50 -5.63
CA LEU A 68 12.61 -6.65 -6.29
C LEU A 68 11.52 -5.95 -5.48
N TRP A 69 11.05 -4.82 -5.99
CA TRP A 69 9.97 -4.01 -5.39
C TRP A 69 8.61 -4.47 -5.91
N LEU A 70 8.15 -5.62 -5.42
CA LEU A 70 6.94 -6.28 -5.89
C LEU A 70 5.93 -6.46 -4.76
N VAL A 71 4.66 -6.25 -5.08
CA VAL A 71 3.51 -6.49 -4.22
C VAL A 71 2.65 -7.57 -4.89
N ASP A 72 2.30 -8.61 -4.14
CA ASP A 72 1.45 -9.67 -4.66
C ASP A 72 0.00 -9.22 -4.91
N ALA A 73 -0.77 -10.04 -5.63
CA ALA A 73 -2.14 -9.70 -6.01
C ALA A 73 -3.09 -9.53 -4.81
N ALA A 74 -2.87 -10.26 -3.72
CA ALA A 74 -3.71 -10.20 -2.53
C ALA A 74 -3.49 -8.87 -1.78
N THR A 75 -2.23 -8.52 -1.55
CA THR A 75 -1.79 -7.26 -0.95
C THR A 75 -2.23 -6.09 -1.82
N ALA A 76 -2.09 -6.21 -3.13
CA ALA A 76 -2.50 -5.16 -4.03
C ALA A 76 -4.02 -4.93 -4.03
N SER A 77 -4.81 -5.99 -3.87
CA SER A 77 -6.28 -5.90 -3.72
C SER A 77 -6.66 -5.25 -2.39
N LEU A 78 -5.92 -5.50 -1.31
CA LEU A 78 -6.12 -4.84 -0.01
C LEU A 78 -5.82 -3.33 -0.12
N LEU A 79 -4.70 -2.97 -0.77
CA LEU A 79 -4.33 -1.58 -0.98
C LEU A 79 -5.37 -0.85 -1.84
N GLU A 80 -5.92 -1.46 -2.90
CA GLU A 80 -7.00 -0.86 -3.68
C GLU A 80 -8.27 -0.60 -2.88
N GLN A 81 -8.65 -1.54 -2.01
CA GLN A 81 -9.79 -1.36 -1.11
C GLN A 81 -9.58 -0.15 -0.19
N ILE A 82 -8.38 -0.01 0.38
CA ILE A 82 -8.02 1.14 1.20
C ILE A 82 -8.09 2.43 0.38
N LEU A 83 -7.44 2.47 -0.79
CA LEU A 83 -7.35 3.68 -1.62
C LEU A 83 -8.70 4.15 -2.14
N THR A 84 -9.62 3.23 -2.46
CA THR A 84 -10.96 3.58 -2.95
C THR A 84 -11.76 4.34 -1.89
N LYS A 85 -11.52 4.08 -0.60
CA LYS A 85 -12.25 4.72 0.50
C LYS A 85 -11.73 6.10 0.89
N TYR A 86 -10.52 6.45 0.45
CA TYR A 86 -9.90 7.76 0.66
C TYR A 86 -9.74 8.55 -0.64
N LYS A 87 -10.49 8.18 -1.68
CA LYS A 87 -10.61 9.01 -2.89
C LYS A 87 -11.35 10.30 -2.49
N THR A 88 -10.74 11.42 -2.80
CA THR A 88 -11.31 12.76 -2.59
C THR A 88 -11.82 13.16 -3.97
N ASP A 89 -13.09 13.57 -4.05
CA ASP A 89 -13.65 14.14 -5.28
C ASP A 89 -12.95 15.45 -5.65
#